data_AF-A0A9Q1BTX2-F1
#
_entry.id   AF-A0A9Q1BTX2-F1
#
_cell.length_a   1.000
_cell.length_b   1.000
_cell.length_c   1.000
_cell.angle_alpha   90.00
_cell.angle_beta   90.00
_cell.angle_gamma   90.00
#
_symmetry.space_group_name_H-M   'P 1'
#
loop_
_entity.id
_entity.type
_entity.pdbx_description
1 polymer ?
#
loop_
_entity_poly.entity_id
_entity_poly.type
_entity_poly.pdbx_seq_one_letter_code
_entity_poly.pdbx_strand_id
1 'polypeptide(L)'
;MYVHFSQTSDGLQGIRLTDATNSLSGRVKILYDNQWGFVCGDDQWDLNDARVVCRQLGYDKATQIYTFSPRRVPKIVWMSNVQCRGNETSISSCRHERFRQGSCSIGKYAGVACQGKCIQYLNTHTCKQEAFCTNS
;
A
#
# COMPACT_ATOMS: atom_id res chain seq x y z
N MET A 1 -13.75 -24.14 -10.91
CA MET A 1 -12.65 -23.61 -10.07
C MET A 1 -12.91 -22.13 -9.87
N TYR A 2 -13.67 -21.76 -8.84
CA TYR A 2 -14.01 -20.37 -8.59
C TYR A 2 -12.88 -19.75 -7.76
N VAL A 3 -12.13 -18.84 -8.37
CA VAL A 3 -11.21 -17.98 -7.63
C VAL A 3 -12.06 -16.99 -6.82
N HIS A 4 -11.91 -17.01 -5.51
CA HIS A 4 -12.56 -16.05 -4.62
C HIS A 4 -12.04 -14.64 -4.93
N PHE A 5 -12.82 -13.88 -5.71
CA PHE A 5 -12.69 -12.43 -5.78
C PHE A 5 -13.40 -11.87 -4.55
N SER A 6 -12.66 -11.45 -3.53
CA SER A 6 -13.24 -10.60 -2.49
C SER A 6 -13.59 -9.26 -3.15
N GLN A 7 -14.83 -9.14 -3.64
CA GLN A 7 -15.38 -7.86 -4.06
C GLN A 7 -15.41 -6.95 -2.82
N THR A 8 -14.41 -6.07 -2.69
CA THR A 8 -14.53 -4.89 -1.86
C THR A 8 -15.48 -3.94 -2.58
N SER A 9 -16.50 -3.47 -1.87
CA SER A 9 -17.64 -2.67 -2.35
C SER A 9 -17.28 -1.34 -3.02
N ASP A 10 -15.99 -1.02 -3.17
CA ASP A 10 -15.50 0.31 -3.54
C ASP A 10 -14.73 0.31 -4.88
N GLY A 11 -14.71 -0.82 -5.61
CA GLY A 11 -14.10 -0.95 -6.95
C GLY A 11 -12.58 -1.17 -6.97
N LEU A 12 -11.91 -1.18 -5.81
CA LEU A 12 -10.50 -1.53 -5.68
C LEU A 12 -10.31 -3.05 -5.86
N GLN A 13 -9.65 -3.46 -6.95
CA GLN A 13 -9.44 -4.88 -7.28
C GLN A 13 -8.14 -5.45 -6.71
N GLY A 14 -7.20 -4.61 -6.26
CA GLY A 14 -5.92 -5.07 -5.72
C GLY A 14 -4.97 -3.97 -5.29
N ILE A 15 -3.97 -4.32 -4.49
CA ILE A 15 -2.92 -3.43 -3.99
C ILE A 15 -1.58 -4.16 -3.99
N ARG A 16 -0.47 -3.45 -4.29
CA ARG A 16 0.90 -4.00 -4.21
C ARG A 16 1.94 -2.92 -3.97
N LEU A 17 3.11 -3.34 -3.49
CA LEU A 17 4.32 -2.52 -3.45
C LEU A 17 5.15 -2.75 -4.72
N THR A 18 5.75 -1.69 -5.25
CA THR A 18 6.62 -1.73 -6.43
C THR A 18 7.88 -0.90 -6.23
N ASP A 19 8.91 -1.14 -7.06
CA ASP A 19 10.17 -0.39 -7.02
C ASP A 19 10.87 -0.45 -5.64
N ALA A 20 10.73 -1.59 -4.97
CA ALA A 20 11.27 -1.84 -3.64
C ALA A 20 12.71 -2.35 -3.66
N THR A 21 13.49 -2.02 -2.61
CA THR A 21 14.79 -2.69 -2.37
C THR A 21 14.62 -4.04 -1.65
N ASN A 22 13.47 -4.26 -1.00
CA ASN A 22 13.09 -5.51 -0.32
C ASN A 22 11.57 -5.73 -0.39
N SER A 23 11.07 -6.93 -0.08
CA SER A 23 9.63 -7.26 -0.20
C SER A 23 8.70 -6.43 0.70
N LEU A 24 9.25 -5.66 1.65
CA LEU A 24 8.49 -4.93 2.67
C LEU A 24 8.38 -3.42 2.44
N SER A 25 9.06 -2.87 1.44
CA SER A 25 9.02 -1.43 1.19
C SER A 25 8.64 -1.13 -0.25
N GLY A 26 8.37 0.13 -0.58
CA GLY A 26 8.22 0.57 -1.97
C GLY A 26 7.00 1.44 -2.23
N ARG A 27 6.79 1.73 -3.51
CA ARG A 27 5.69 2.56 -4.02
C ARG A 27 4.37 1.81 -3.98
N VAL A 28 3.35 2.46 -3.45
CA VAL A 28 2.00 1.91 -3.42
C VAL A 28 1.36 2.01 -4.79
N LYS A 29 0.93 0.87 -5.32
CA LYS A 29 0.07 0.80 -6.51
C LYS A 29 -1.25 0.13 -6.17
N ILE A 30 -2.31 0.62 -6.79
CA ILE A 30 -3.64 0.04 -6.69
C ILE A 30 -4.19 -0.34 -8.07
N LEU A 31 -4.98 -1.40 -8.10
CA LEU A 31 -5.66 -1.91 -9.28
C LEU A 31 -7.11 -1.44 -9.24
N TYR A 32 -7.47 -0.61 -10.20
CA TYR A 32 -8.83 -0.12 -10.39
C TYR A 32 -9.11 -0.14 -11.89
N ASP A 33 -10.31 -0.53 -12.30
CA ASP A 33 -10.68 -0.66 -13.71
C ASP A 33 -9.66 -1.46 -14.55
N ASN A 34 -9.20 -2.60 -14.00
CA ASN A 34 -8.17 -3.46 -14.60
C ASN A 34 -6.84 -2.78 -14.93
N GLN A 35 -6.56 -1.61 -14.35
CA GLN A 35 -5.35 -0.83 -14.62
C GLN A 35 -4.62 -0.45 -13.32
N TRP A 36 -3.29 -0.59 -13.34
CA TRP A 36 -2.45 -0.29 -12.18
C TRP A 36 -1.98 1.15 -12.16
N GLY A 37 -2.47 1.93 -11.19
CA GLY A 37 -2.06 3.31 -10.95
C GLY A 37 -1.39 3.51 -9.60
N PHE A 38 -0.87 4.72 -9.38
CA PHE A 38 -0.20 5.14 -8.15
C PHE A 38 -1.16 5.86 -7.21
N VAL A 39 -0.75 5.98 -5.96
CA VAL A 39 -1.36 6.85 -4.96
C VAL A 39 -0.48 8.10 -4.82
N CYS A 40 -1.09 9.28 -4.74
CA CYS A 40 -0.37 10.52 -4.43
C CYS A 40 0.09 10.53 -2.97
N GLY A 41 1.37 10.86 -2.79
CA GLY A 41 2.05 11.06 -1.51
C GLY A 41 2.19 12.54 -1.17
N ASP A 42 1.17 13.35 -1.48
CA ASP A 42 1.11 14.77 -1.17
C ASP A 42 0.96 14.98 0.35
N ASP A 43 0.67 16.20 0.81
CA ASP A 43 0.85 16.64 2.20
C ASP A 43 0.03 15.88 3.26
N GLN A 44 -0.92 15.03 2.85
CA GLN A 44 -1.76 14.22 3.75
C GLN A 44 -1.26 12.79 3.95
N TRP A 45 -0.29 12.32 3.15
CA TRP A 45 0.22 10.95 3.26
C TRP A 45 0.98 10.74 4.56
N ASP A 46 0.42 9.93 5.46
CA ASP A 46 0.93 9.76 6.82
C ASP A 46 1.09 8.28 7.23
N LEU A 47 1.52 8.08 8.50
CA LEU A 47 1.74 6.74 9.03
C LEU A 47 0.42 5.96 9.23
N ASN A 48 -0.73 6.62 9.36
CA ASN A 48 -2.03 5.96 9.42
C ASN A 48 -2.41 5.37 8.07
N ASP A 49 -2.13 6.08 6.98
CA ASP A 49 -2.29 5.54 5.63
C ASP A 49 -1.42 4.31 5.42
N ALA A 50 -0.15 4.42 5.83
CA ALA A 50 0.78 3.30 5.74
C ALA A 50 0.34 2.10 6.57
N ARG A 51 -0.22 2.30 7.78
CA ARG A 51 -0.77 1.22 8.61
C ARG A 51 -1.89 0.47 7.89
N VAL A 52 -2.80 1.20 7.24
CA VAL A 52 -3.88 0.58 6.46
C VAL A 52 -3.32 -0.22 5.29
N VAL A 53 -2.37 0.34 4.52
CA VAL A 53 -1.72 -0.37 3.40
C VAL A 53 -0.99 -1.63 3.85
N CYS A 54 -0.14 -1.53 4.87
CA CYS A 54 0.63 -2.67 5.36
C CYS A 54 -0.30 -3.77 5.89
N ARG A 55 -1.36 -3.41 6.64
CA ARG A 55 -2.36 -4.37 7.11
C ARG A 55 -3.13 -5.02 5.96
N GLN A 56 -3.55 -4.23 4.96
CA GLN A 56 -4.26 -4.72 3.78
C GLN A 56 -3.41 -5.70 2.96
N LEU A 57 -2.09 -5.49 2.92
CA LEU A 57 -1.12 -6.40 2.30
C LEU A 57 -0.76 -7.62 3.17
N GLY A 58 -1.26 -7.68 4.41
CA GLY A 58 -1.04 -8.80 5.33
C GLY A 58 0.20 -8.67 6.23
N TYR A 59 0.88 -7.52 6.23
CA TYR A 59 2.00 -7.22 7.11
C TYR A 59 1.53 -6.79 8.51
N ASP A 60 2.44 -6.81 9.48
CA ASP A 60 2.13 -6.58 10.90
C ASP A 60 1.82 -5.11 11.17
N LYS A 61 2.80 -4.26 10.91
CA LYS A 61 2.71 -2.80 11.09
C LYS A 61 3.48 -2.06 10.01
N ALA A 62 3.14 -0.79 9.83
CA ALA A 62 3.95 0.16 9.09
C ALA A 62 5.08 0.69 9.96
N THR A 63 6.28 0.79 9.39
CA THR A 63 7.46 1.32 10.07
C THR A 63 7.83 2.71 9.57
N GLN A 64 7.64 2.99 8.27
CA GLN A 64 8.01 4.27 7.66
C GLN A 64 7.09 4.61 6.48
N ILE A 65 7.06 5.91 6.13
CA ILE A 65 6.46 6.43 4.89
C ILE A 65 7.54 6.97 3.97
N TYR A 66 7.26 6.95 2.66
CA TYR A 66 8.13 7.53 1.64
C TYR A 66 7.31 8.30 0.61
N THR A 67 7.96 9.28 -0.01
CA THR A 67 7.47 9.95 -1.21
C THR A 67 8.48 9.75 -2.34
N PHE A 68 8.02 9.28 -3.49
CA PHE A 68 8.89 8.94 -4.61
C PHE A 68 8.62 9.83 -5.83
N SER A 69 9.69 10.29 -6.47
CA SER A 69 9.55 11.00 -7.74
C SER A 69 9.10 10.10 -8.89
N PRO A 70 8.32 10.63 -9.86
CA PRO A 70 8.02 9.94 -11.10
C PRO A 70 9.32 9.67 -11.86
N ARG A 71 9.68 8.38 -12.02
CA ARG A 71 10.87 7.99 -12.81
C ARG A 71 10.64 8.06 -14.33
N ARG A 72 9.38 8.06 -14.78
CA ARG A 72 8.98 8.11 -16.20
C ARG A 72 7.67 8.90 -16.34
N VAL A 73 7.38 9.34 -17.58
CA VAL A 73 6.16 9.98 -18.15
C VAL A 73 4.88 9.72 -17.31
N PRO A 74 3.95 10.70 -17.15
CA PRO A 74 2.81 10.62 -16.23
C PRO A 74 2.18 9.23 -16.20
N LYS A 75 2.24 8.62 -15.01
CA LYS A 75 1.63 7.33 -14.75
C LYS A 75 0.27 7.60 -14.13
N ILE A 76 -0.70 6.75 -14.45
CA ILE A 76 -2.07 6.84 -13.93
C ILE A 76 -2.02 6.96 -12.40
N VAL A 77 -2.73 7.93 -11.85
CA VAL A 77 -2.95 8.12 -10.41
C VAL A 77 -4.41 7.80 -10.13
N TRP A 78 -4.67 6.92 -9.16
CA TRP A 78 -6.03 6.50 -8.83
C TRP A 78 -6.58 7.17 -7.57
N MET A 79 -5.71 7.61 -6.66
CA MET A 79 -6.09 8.20 -5.38
C MET A 79 -5.16 9.34 -5.00
N SER A 80 -5.73 10.40 -4.42
CA SER A 80 -5.00 11.51 -3.78
C SER A 80 -5.66 11.91 -2.46
N ASN A 81 -4.97 12.75 -1.68
CA ASN A 81 -5.43 13.25 -0.40
C ASN A 81 -6.00 12.15 0.51
N VAL A 82 -5.33 10.99 0.51
CA VAL A 82 -5.67 9.86 1.37
C VAL A 82 -5.44 10.29 2.81
N GLN A 83 -6.45 10.06 3.64
CA GLN A 83 -6.53 10.45 5.05
C GLN A 83 -7.19 9.31 5.80
N CYS A 84 -6.43 8.26 6.06
CA CYS A 84 -6.85 7.15 6.90
C CYS A 84 -6.82 7.55 8.38
N ARG A 85 -7.76 7.00 9.16
CA ARG A 85 -7.74 7.00 10.63
C ARG A 85 -6.76 5.96 11.18
N GLY A 86 -6.40 4.97 10.37
CA GLY A 86 -5.46 3.90 10.70
C GLY A 86 -6.14 2.57 11.08
N ASN A 87 -7.46 2.54 11.19
CA ASN A 87 -8.26 1.36 11.54
C ASN A 87 -9.08 0.79 10.37
N GLU A 88 -9.02 1.43 9.20
CA GLU A 88 -9.68 0.97 7.99
C GLU A 88 -9.12 -0.36 7.49
N THR A 89 -9.97 -1.26 7.03
CA THR A 89 -9.54 -2.56 6.50
C THR A 89 -8.90 -2.45 5.12
N SER A 90 -9.19 -1.37 4.38
CA SER A 90 -8.66 -1.10 3.06
C SER A 90 -8.41 0.39 2.85
N ILE A 91 -7.39 0.72 2.06
CA ILE A 91 -7.10 2.11 1.68
C ILE A 91 -8.28 2.76 0.95
N SER A 92 -9.11 1.98 0.24
CA SER A 92 -10.30 2.49 -0.45
C SER A 92 -11.38 3.02 0.50
N SER A 93 -11.36 2.56 1.76
CA SER A 93 -12.31 2.97 2.80
C SER A 93 -11.86 4.20 3.59
N CYS A 94 -10.62 4.66 3.38
CA CYS A 94 -10.15 5.91 3.95
C CYS A 94 -10.85 7.10 3.29
N ARG A 95 -10.81 8.27 3.91
CA ARG A 95 -11.17 9.49 3.18
C ARG A 95 -10.11 9.72 2.11
N HIS A 96 -10.51 9.90 0.87
CA HIS A 96 -9.62 10.22 -0.25
C HIS A 96 -10.38 10.99 -1.31
N GLU A 97 -9.63 11.62 -2.20
CA GLU A 97 -10.17 12.21 -3.41
C GLU A 97 -9.99 11.23 -4.57
N ARG A 98 -11.08 11.02 -5.32
CA ARG A 98 -11.01 10.29 -6.59
C ARG A 98 -10.26 11.16 -7.59
N PHE A 99 -9.05 10.76 -7.94
CA PHE A 99 -8.28 11.49 -8.92
C PHE A 99 -8.78 11.13 -10.33
N ARG A 100 -9.34 12.12 -11.03
CA ARG A 100 -9.48 12.02 -12.49
C ARG A 100 -8.09 11.82 -13.08
N GLN A 101 -8.01 11.21 -14.26
CA GLN A 101 -6.78 11.10 -15.06
C GLN A 101 -6.03 12.46 -15.05
N GLY A 102 -4.98 12.57 -14.25
CA GLY A 102 -4.36 13.84 -13.87
C GLY A 102 -3.06 13.62 -13.11
N SER A 103 -2.23 14.65 -13.06
CA SER A 103 -0.89 14.60 -12.44
C SER A 103 -0.94 14.93 -10.95
N CYS A 104 -0.28 14.11 -10.14
CA CYS A 104 0.14 14.48 -8.79
C CYS A 104 1.02 15.73 -8.85
N SER A 105 1.06 16.53 -7.78
CA SER A 105 2.10 17.54 -7.61
C SER A 105 3.45 16.88 -7.88
N ILE A 106 4.23 17.43 -8.81
CA ILE A 106 5.40 16.75 -9.39
C ILE A 106 6.28 16.20 -8.26
N GLY A 107 6.48 14.89 -8.22
CA GLY A 107 7.52 14.28 -7.38
C GLY A 107 7.08 13.43 -6.20
N LYS A 108 5.78 13.28 -5.91
CA LYS A 108 5.35 12.63 -4.67
C LYS A 108 4.38 11.46 -4.89
N TYR A 109 4.86 10.30 -5.32
CA TYR A 109 4.07 9.06 -5.21
C TYR A 109 4.23 8.44 -3.82
N ALA A 110 3.13 8.00 -3.23
CA ALA A 110 3.08 7.40 -1.93
C ALA A 110 3.86 6.08 -1.86
N GLY A 111 4.50 5.87 -0.72
CA GLY A 111 5.29 4.69 -0.42
C GLY A 111 5.28 4.36 1.07
N VAL A 112 5.56 3.10 1.37
CA VAL A 112 5.59 2.57 2.74
C VAL A 112 6.80 1.67 2.95
N ALA A 113 7.21 1.51 4.20
CA ALA A 113 7.88 0.32 4.69
C ALA A 113 6.98 -0.37 5.73
N CYS A 114 6.88 -1.68 5.62
CA CYS A 114 6.14 -2.55 6.51
C CYS A 114 7.10 -3.43 7.31
N GLN A 115 6.56 -4.08 8.34
CA GLN A 115 7.21 -5.17 9.06
C GLN A 115 6.46 -6.48 8.81
N GLY A 116 7.18 -7.55 8.49
CA GLY A 116 6.60 -8.88 8.28
C GLY A 116 5.90 -9.40 9.55
N LYS A 117 4.84 -10.19 9.38
CA LYS A 117 4.24 -10.92 10.49
C LYS A 117 5.07 -12.16 10.80
N CYS A 118 5.63 -12.23 12.01
CA CYS A 118 6.08 -13.48 12.59
C CYS A 118 4.83 -14.27 13.00
N ILE A 119 4.45 -15.31 12.25
CA ILE A 119 3.43 -16.23 12.74
C ILE A 119 4.16 -17.30 13.55
N GLN A 120 3.94 -17.29 14.86
CA GLN A 120 4.38 -18.35 15.74
C GLN A 120 3.45 -19.55 15.57
N TYR A 121 3.70 -20.38 14.56
CA TYR A 121 3.14 -21.74 14.54
C TYR A 121 4.05 -22.62 15.39
N LEU A 122 3.44 -23.48 16.23
CA LEU A 122 4.06 -24.45 17.15
C LEU A 122 5.52 -24.80 16.74
N ASN A 123 6.48 -24.09 17.33
CA ASN A 123 7.93 -24.28 17.21
C ASN A 123 8.60 -24.03 15.83
N THR A 124 8.00 -23.30 14.90
CA THR A 124 8.72 -22.77 13.71
C THR A 124 8.35 -21.31 13.41
N HIS A 125 9.32 -20.40 13.57
CA HIS A 125 9.18 -18.99 13.19
C HIS A 125 9.18 -18.86 11.66
N THR A 126 8.00 -18.86 11.06
CA THR A 126 7.87 -18.67 9.61
C THR A 126 7.39 -17.23 9.36
N CYS A 127 8.31 -16.33 9.01
CA CYS A 127 7.94 -14.98 8.54
C CYS A 127 7.29 -15.12 7.16
N LYS A 128 5.99 -14.80 7.05
CA LYS A 128 5.31 -14.75 5.75
C LYS A 128 5.84 -13.50 5.02
N GLN A 129 6.76 -13.75 4.09
CA GLN A 129 7.47 -12.80 3.21
C GLN A 129 8.68 -12.10 3.87
N GLU A 130 9.75 -12.07 3.08
CA GLU A 130 11.16 -11.89 3.47
C GLU A 130 11.49 -10.57 4.19
N ALA A 131 11.29 -10.52 5.51
CA ALA A 131 12.18 -9.75 6.35
C ALA A 131 12.41 -10.42 7.70
N PHE A 132 13.70 -10.51 8.01
CA PHE A 132 14.35 -10.85 9.27
C PHE A 132 13.41 -10.89 10.48
N CYS A 133 13.07 -12.11 10.89
CA CYS A 133 12.68 -12.37 12.26
C CYS A 133 13.98 -12.30 13.10
N THR A 134 14.17 -11.27 13.93
CA THR A 134 15.24 -11.28 14.96
C THR A 134 14.65 -11.84 16.25
N ASN A 135 15.08 -13.03 16.65
CA ASN A 135 14.82 -13.56 17.99
C ASN A 135 15.57 -12.69 19.01
N SER A 136 14.89 -12.19 20.03
CA SER A 136 15.52 -11.73 21.27
C SER A 136 15.38 -12.83 22.32
#